data_AF-A0A1G0NE97-F1
#
_entry.id   AF-A0A1G0NE97-F1
#
_cell.length_a   1.000
_cell.length_b   1.000
_cell.length_c   1.000
_cell.angle_alpha   90.00
_cell.angle_beta   90.00
_cell.angle_gamma   90.00
#
_symmetry.space_group_name_H-M   'P 1'
#
loop_
_entity.id
_entity.type
_entity.pdbx_description
1 polymer ?
#
loop_
_entity_poly.entity_id
_entity_poly.type
_entity_poly.pdbx_seq_one_letter_code
_entity_poly.pdbx_strand_id
1 'polypeptide(L)'
;MDSDEIFSAVFLHESKPSPAIVHIERGGRLGTLMITGTSRTLELELTDADLELGQPSDNPSQLAALFDLIEDKLQADGYTRSGARGDSNWRALLGLTPPPPLVATGASYAAVF
;
A
#
# COMPACT_ATOMS: atom_id res chain seq x y z
N MET A 1 -3.42 -2.63 -17.38
CA MET A 1 -2.80 -1.64 -16.48
C MET A 1 -1.82 -2.43 -15.66
N ASP A 2 -0.53 -2.19 -15.87
CA ASP A 2 0.54 -2.92 -15.17
C ASP A 2 0.56 -2.44 -13.72
N SER A 3 0.27 -3.35 -12.79
CA SER A 3 0.36 -3.13 -11.35
C SER A 3 1.72 -3.67 -10.91
N ASP A 4 2.58 -2.81 -10.39
CA ASP A 4 3.91 -3.22 -9.90
C ASP A 4 3.85 -3.49 -8.40
N GLU A 5 4.11 -4.74 -7.97
CA GLU A 5 4.27 -5.06 -6.56
C GLU A 5 5.49 -4.30 -5.99
N ILE A 6 5.25 -3.38 -5.05
CA ILE A 6 6.31 -2.61 -4.38
C ILE A 6 6.77 -3.33 -3.11
N PHE A 7 5.82 -3.97 -2.44
CA PHE A 7 6.04 -4.63 -1.17
C PHE A 7 5.05 -5.78 -0.98
N SER A 8 5.53 -6.88 -0.42
CA SER A 8 4.69 -7.97 0.05
C SER A 8 5.16 -8.47 1.42
N ALA A 9 4.21 -8.75 2.31
CA ALA A 9 4.45 -9.36 3.62
C ALA A 9 3.80 -10.74 3.68
N VAL A 10 4.53 -11.72 4.20
CA VAL A 10 4.06 -13.10 4.34
C VAL A 10 3.81 -13.41 5.81
N PHE A 11 2.62 -13.90 6.09
CA PHE A 11 2.12 -14.26 7.40
C PHE A 11 1.80 -15.76 7.44
N LEU A 12 2.36 -16.46 8.43
CA LEU A 12 2.17 -17.90 8.64
C LEU A 12 1.36 -18.13 9.91
N HIS A 13 0.48 -19.13 9.88
CA HIS A 13 -0.28 -19.55 11.04
C HIS A 13 0.03 -21.02 11.32
N GLU A 14 0.37 -21.36 12.56
CA GLU A 14 0.88 -22.70 12.90
C GLU A 14 -0.11 -23.82 12.54
N SER A 15 -1.41 -23.57 12.71
CA SER A 15 -2.47 -24.54 12.36
C SER A 15 -3.09 -24.39 10.97
N LYS A 16 -2.71 -23.39 10.15
CA LYS A 16 -3.27 -23.22 8.79
C LYS A 16 -2.20 -23.52 7.74
N PRO A 17 -2.49 -24.38 6.74
CA PRO A 17 -1.50 -24.80 5.77
C PRO A 17 -1.14 -23.71 4.74
N SER A 18 -1.97 -22.66 4.62
CA SER A 18 -1.82 -21.62 3.61
C SER A 18 -1.34 -20.30 4.24
N PRO A 19 -0.25 -19.68 3.75
CA PRO A 19 0.13 -18.34 4.16
C PRO A 19 -0.91 -17.29 3.75
N ALA A 20 -1.06 -16.26 4.59
CA ALA A 20 -1.67 -14.99 4.20
C ALA A 20 -0.57 -14.08 3.66
N ILE A 21 -0.80 -13.46 2.50
CA ILE A 21 0.15 -12.57 1.85
C ILE A 21 -0.53 -11.22 1.65
N VAL A 22 0.09 -10.17 2.17
CA VAL A 22 -0.38 -8.80 1.99
C VAL A 22 0.51 -8.14 0.96
N HIS A 23 -0.06 -7.74 -0.17
CA HIS A 23 0.61 -7.04 -1.26
C HIS A 23 0.27 -5.56 -1.23
N ILE A 24 1.26 -4.75 -1.57
CA ILE A 24 1.11 -3.33 -1.84
C ILE A 24 1.62 -3.12 -3.26
N GLU A 25 0.69 -2.74 -4.12
CA GLU A 25 0.94 -2.57 -5.54
C GLU A 25 0.84 -1.09 -5.93
N ARG A 26 1.64 -0.68 -6.92
CA ARG A 26 1.53 0.63 -7.56
C ARG A 26 0.70 0.48 -8.83
N GLY A 27 -0.59 0.79 -8.76
CA GLY A 27 -1.44 0.87 -9.94
C GLY A 27 -1.27 2.21 -10.65
N GLY A 28 -0.38 2.31 -11.64
CA GLY A 28 -0.24 3.41 -12.63
C GLY A 28 0.11 4.82 -12.11
N ARG A 29 -0.49 5.26 -11.00
CA ARG A 29 -0.26 6.52 -10.26
C ARG A 29 -0.62 6.42 -8.76
N LEU A 30 -1.36 5.40 -8.33
CA LEU A 30 -1.90 5.26 -6.97
C LEU A 30 -1.43 3.94 -6.34
N GLY A 31 -1.21 3.94 -5.02
CA GLY A 31 -0.92 2.70 -4.28
C GLY A 31 -2.23 1.98 -3.94
N THR A 32 -2.26 0.66 -4.11
CA THR A 32 -3.38 -0.18 -3.71
C THR A 32 -2.86 -1.28 -2.80
N LEU A 33 -3.57 -1.56 -1.71
CA LEU A 33 -3.24 -2.66 -0.80
C LEU A 33 -4.21 -3.82 -1.05
N MET A 34 -3.66 -4.99 -1.37
CA MET A 34 -4.41 -6.22 -1.64
C MET A 34 -3.96 -7.33 -0.71
N ILE A 35 -4.89 -8.01 -0.06
CA ILE A 35 -4.59 -9.22 0.71
C ILE A 35 -4.95 -10.42 -0.15
N THR A 36 -3.99 -11.30 -0.39
CA THR A 36 -4.22 -12.60 -1.00
C THR A 36 -3.85 -13.70 -0.03
N GLY A 37 -4.76 -14.64 0.20
CA GLY A 37 -4.41 -15.93 0.78
C GLY A 37 -4.16 -16.91 -0.36
N THR A 38 -3.15 -17.78 -0.22
CA THR A 38 -2.80 -18.77 -1.27
C THR A 38 -3.93 -19.75 -1.62
N SER A 39 -5.00 -19.79 -0.83
CA SER A 39 -6.18 -20.65 -1.09
C SER A 39 -7.55 -19.95 -1.07
N ARG A 40 -7.69 -18.75 -0.46
CA ARG A 40 -8.91 -17.92 -0.44
C ARG A 40 -8.54 -16.48 -0.05
N THR A 41 -9.31 -15.49 -0.50
CA THR A 41 -9.32 -14.16 0.13
C THR A 41 -9.58 -14.33 1.62
N LEU A 42 -8.69 -13.86 2.48
CA LEU A 42 -9.03 -13.73 3.89
C LEU A 42 -10.10 -12.64 3.97
N GLU A 43 -11.30 -13.01 4.39
CA GLU A 43 -12.32 -12.05 4.76
C GLU A 43 -11.92 -11.46 6.11
N LEU A 44 -11.14 -10.37 6.07
CA LEU A 44 -10.85 -9.57 7.26
C LEU A 44 -11.95 -8.53 7.41
N GLU A 45 -12.63 -8.56 8.55
CA GLU A 45 -13.56 -7.51 8.92
C GLU A 45 -12.77 -6.32 9.47
N LEU A 46 -12.65 -5.28 8.64
CA LEU A 46 -11.93 -4.05 8.94
C LEU A 46 -12.95 -2.95 9.29
N THR A 47 -13.58 -3.06 10.46
CA THR A 47 -14.62 -2.13 10.95
C THR A 47 -14.15 -0.68 11.11
N ASP A 48 -12.84 -0.47 11.26
CA ASP A 48 -12.24 0.82 11.57
C ASP A 48 -11.30 1.31 10.46
N ALA A 49 -11.36 0.70 9.28
CA ALA A 49 -10.54 1.14 8.15
C ALA A 49 -11.18 2.33 7.41
N ASP A 50 -10.43 3.42 7.28
CA ASP A 50 -10.78 4.55 6.41
C ASP A 50 -10.70 4.20 4.90
N LEU A 51 -10.10 3.05 4.57
CA LEU A 51 -9.85 2.59 3.20
C LEU A 51 -10.18 1.10 3.09
N GLU A 52 -10.98 0.70 2.09
CA GLU A 52 -11.31 -0.70 1.85
C GLU A 52 -10.13 -1.45 1.20
N LEU A 53 -10.08 -2.78 1.40
CA LEU A 53 -9.10 -3.63 0.72
C LEU A 53 -9.29 -3.56 -0.81
N GLY A 54 -8.20 -3.38 -1.53
CA GLY A 54 -8.21 -3.22 -2.99
C GLY A 54 -8.66 -1.84 -3.47
N GLN A 55 -9.05 -0.93 -2.57
CA GLN A 55 -9.35 0.44 -2.94
C GLN A 55 -8.04 1.21 -3.21
N PRO A 56 -7.89 1.87 -4.37
CA PRO A 56 -6.72 2.68 -4.66
C PRO A 56 -6.70 3.94 -3.79
N SER A 57 -5.52 4.34 -3.31
CA SER A 57 -5.29 5.58 -2.56
C SER A 57 -3.98 6.27 -2.97
N ASP A 58 -3.99 7.61 -3.03
CA ASP A 58 -2.77 8.43 -3.14
C ASP A 58 -2.20 8.82 -1.79
N ASN A 59 -2.89 8.53 -0.68
CA ASN A 59 -2.49 8.94 0.65
C ASN A 59 -1.62 7.82 1.30
N PRO A 60 -0.30 8.05 1.46
CA PRO A 60 0.60 7.05 2.04
C PRO A 60 0.22 6.67 3.47
N SER A 61 -0.29 7.64 4.24
CA SER A 61 -0.66 7.44 5.63
C SER A 61 -1.89 6.55 5.77
N GLN A 62 -2.85 6.65 4.84
CA GLN A 62 -4.02 5.76 4.82
C GLN A 62 -3.63 4.33 4.47
N LEU A 63 -2.74 4.15 3.47
CA LEU A 63 -2.23 2.82 3.11
C LEU A 63 -1.40 2.21 4.25
N ALA A 64 -0.62 3.02 4.96
CA ALA A 64 0.13 2.59 6.13
C ALA A 64 -0.79 2.18 7.29
N ALA A 65 -1.79 3.00 7.62
CA ALA A 65 -2.77 2.69 8.67
C ALA A 65 -3.58 1.43 8.35
N LEU A 66 -3.98 1.25 7.08
CA LEU A 66 -4.65 0.05 6.63
C LEU A 66 -3.76 -1.19 6.76
N PHE A 67 -2.48 -1.09 6.37
CA PHE A 67 -1.52 -2.19 6.55
C PHE A 67 -1.34 -2.56 8.02
N ASP A 68 -1.20 -1.56 8.91
CA ASP A 68 -1.04 -1.77 10.34
C ASP A 68 -2.28 -2.46 10.94
N LEU A 69 -3.49 -2.03 10.55
CA LEU A 69 -4.74 -2.67 10.97
C LEU A 69 -4.84 -4.14 10.52
N ILE A 70 -4.38 -4.44 9.30
CA ILE A 70 -4.37 -5.80 8.75
C ILE A 70 -3.38 -6.68 9.51
N GLU A 71 -2.17 -6.15 9.79
CA GLU A 71 -1.15 -6.86 10.55
C GLU A 71 -1.66 -7.18 11.97
N ASP A 72 -2.31 -6.22 12.64
CA ASP A 72 -2.92 -6.41 13.95
C ASP A 72 -4.03 -7.48 13.93
N LYS A 73 -4.91 -7.47 12.92
CA LYS A 73 -5.97 -8.48 12.75
C LYS A 73 -5.40 -9.87 12.47
N LEU A 74 -4.40 -9.97 11.60
CA LEU A 74 -3.73 -11.23 11.30
C LEU A 74 -3.02 -11.80 12.54
N GLN A 75 -2.37 -10.95 13.34
CA GLN A 75 -1.75 -11.35 14.60
C GLN A 75 -2.77 -11.79 15.64
N ALA A 76 -3.89 -11.08 15.77
CA ALA A 76 -5.00 -11.47 16.63
C ALA A 76 -5.60 -12.84 16.23
N ASP A 77 -5.63 -13.12 14.92
CA ASP A 77 -6.04 -14.40 14.34
C ASP A 77 -4.99 -15.51 14.46
N GLY A 78 -3.82 -15.24 15.07
CA GLY A 78 -2.76 -16.23 15.30
C GLY A 78 -1.75 -16.38 14.16
N TYR A 79 -1.75 -15.46 13.19
CA TYR A 79 -0.69 -15.41 12.17
C TYR A 79 0.51 -14.61 12.66
N THR A 80 1.71 -15.10 12.34
CA THR A 80 2.97 -14.42 12.64
C THR A 80 3.66 -14.04 11.33
N ARG A 81 4.20 -12.82 11.30
CA ARG A 81 4.98 -12.36 10.15
C ARG A 81 6.25 -13.18 10.01
N SER A 82 6.36 -13.92 8.92
CA SER A 82 7.50 -14.80 8.63
C SER A 82 8.51 -14.16 7.69
N GLY A 83 8.11 -13.14 6.92
CA GLY A 83 8.99 -12.52 5.95
C GLY A 83 8.33 -11.35 5.22
N ALA A 84 9.16 -10.64 4.47
CA ALA A 84 8.71 -9.61 3.54
C ALA A 84 9.60 -9.62 2.29
N ARG A 85 9.05 -9.16 1.18
CA ARG A 85 9.74 -8.96 -0.09
C ARG A 85 9.43 -7.54 -0.59
N GLY A 86 10.37 -6.96 -1.35
CA GLY A 86 10.25 -5.57 -1.83
C GLY A 86 10.94 -4.57 -0.89
N ASP A 87 10.68 -3.29 -1.12
CA ASP A 87 11.33 -2.22 -0.36
C ASP A 87 10.68 -2.08 1.03
N SER A 88 11.45 -2.31 2.09
CA SER A 88 10.98 -2.16 3.47
C SER A 88 10.58 -0.71 3.80
N ASN A 89 11.03 0.25 2.99
CA ASN A 89 10.67 1.66 3.07
C ASN A 89 9.56 2.04 2.07
N TRP A 90 8.72 1.08 1.65
CA TRP A 90 7.56 1.34 0.78
C TRP A 90 6.67 2.48 1.28
N ARG A 91 6.58 2.68 2.62
CA ARG A 91 5.89 3.82 3.23
C ARG A 91 6.43 5.16 2.73
N ALA A 92 7.76 5.31 2.64
CA ALA A 92 8.39 6.50 2.08
C ALA A 92 8.25 6.58 0.56
N LEU A 93 8.25 5.44 -0.15
CA LEU A 93 8.04 5.40 -1.60
C LEU A 93 6.64 5.86 -2.00
N LEU A 94 5.62 5.61 -1.17
CA LEU A 94 4.26 6.11 -1.38
C LEU A 94 4.19 7.65 -1.27
N GLY A 95 5.01 8.26 -0.40
CA GLY A 95 5.06 9.72 -0.21
C GLY A 95 5.80 10.50 -1.30
N LEU A 96 6.49 9.81 -2.21
CA LEU A 96 7.15 10.44 -3.36
C LEU A 96 6.19 10.50 -4.55
N THR A 97 5.06 11.19 -4.41
CA THR A 97 4.52 11.88 -5.59
C THR A 97 5.55 12.95 -5.94
N PRO A 98 6.20 12.92 -7.13
CA PRO A 98 7.04 14.03 -7.53
C PRO A 98 6.18 15.29 -7.45
N PRO A 99 6.68 16.40 -6.87
CA PRO A 99 5.93 17.64 -6.87
C PRO A 99 5.50 17.93 -8.30
N PRO A 100 4.26 18.40 -8.53
CA PRO A 100 3.83 18.76 -9.88
C PRO A 100 4.90 19.64 -10.50
N PRO A 101 5.27 19.41 -11.79
CA PRO A 101 6.30 20.20 -12.43
C PRO A 101 5.97 21.67 -12.18
N LEU A 102 6.93 22.42 -11.64
CA LEU A 102 6.84 23.86 -11.57
C LEU A 102 6.56 24.32 -13.00
N VAL A 103 5.30 24.61 -13.31
CA VAL A 103 4.97 25.42 -14.46
C VAL A 103 5.59 26.75 -14.10
N ALA A 104 6.83 26.95 -14.57
CA ALA A 104 7.40 28.27 -14.67
C ALA A 104 6.47 29.02 -15.60
N THR A 105 5.48 29.71 -15.01
CA THR A 105 4.69 30.70 -15.72
C THR A 105 5.64 31.84 -16.03
N GLY A 106 6.40 31.64 -17.12
CA GLY A 106 7.08 32.71 -17.81
C GLY A 106 6.00 33.66 -18.31
N ALA A 107 5.85 34.78 -17.62
CA ALA A 107 5.36 36.00 -18.23
C ALA A 107 6.53 36.99 -18.21
N SER A 108 7.43 36.83 -19.19
CA SER A 108 8.21 37.95 -19.66
C SER A 108 7.24 38.95 -20.30
N TYR A 109 7.10 40.14 -19.74
CA TYR A 109 6.84 41.32 -20.56
C TYR A 109 7.78 42.43 -20.13
N ALA A 110 8.67 42.77 -21.06
CA ALA A 110 9.53 43.92 -21.03
C ALA A 110 8.74 45.20 -21.35
N ALA A 111 9.07 46.28 -20.64
CA ALA A 111 9.13 47.69 -21.06
C ALA A 111 9.69 48.42 -19.83
N VAL A 112 10.90 49.00 -19.77
CA VAL A 112 11.53 50.00 -20.65
C VAL A 112 10.50 51.04 -21.11
N PHE A 113 10.19 52.02 -20.26
CA PHE A 113 10.72 53.39 -20.29
C PHE A 113 10.31 54.13 -19.02
#